data_AF-A0A957BGY6-F1
#
_entry.id   AF-A0A957BGY6-F1
#
_cell.length_a   1.000
_cell.length_b   1.000
_cell.length_c   1.000
_cell.angle_alpha   90.00
_cell.angle_beta   90.00
_cell.angle_gamma   90.00
#
_symmetry.space_group_name_H-M   'P 1'
#
loop_
_entity.id
_entity.type
_entity.pdbx_description
1 polymer ?
#
loop_
_entity_poly.entity_id
_entity_poly.type
_entity_poly.pdbx_seq_one_letter_code
_entity_poly.pdbx_strand_id
1 'polypeptide(L)'
;LEESAMIDGASRVTAFLRIVLPLSAPGLVAVAIFSFVFSWNEYLYALMLTNFEAITMPVLIAGQNNTRGIQWWFISALTLTAVAPVVVIGLLLERYITRGLVAGAIKG
;
A
#
# COMPACT_ATOMS: atom_id res chain seq x y z
N LEU A 1 26.75 11.25 -7.12
CA LEU A 1 25.51 12.02 -7.39
C LEU A 1 25.20 12.95 -6.22
N GLU A 2 24.93 12.44 -5.02
CA GLU A 2 24.70 13.29 -3.85
C GLU A 2 25.95 14.07 -3.42
N GLU A 3 27.11 13.39 -3.31
CA GLU A 3 28.39 14.04 -3.00
C GLU A 3 28.79 15.08 -4.06
N SER A 4 28.56 14.77 -5.34
CA SER A 4 28.77 15.70 -6.45
C SER A 4 27.92 16.96 -6.31
N ALA A 5 26.63 16.81 -5.98
CA ALA A 5 25.74 17.95 -5.76
C ALA A 5 26.12 18.79 -4.53
N MET A 6 26.68 18.15 -3.49
CA MET A 6 27.20 18.88 -2.32
C MET A 6 28.48 19.64 -2.65
N ILE A 7 29.35 19.09 -3.51
CA ILE A 7 30.52 19.81 -4.05
C ILE A 7 30.07 21.02 -4.88
N ASP A 8 28.95 20.90 -5.61
CA ASP A 8 28.31 22.00 -6.36
C ASP A 8 27.55 23.01 -5.46
N GLY A 9 27.65 22.89 -4.13
CA GLY A 9 27.08 23.84 -3.16
C GLY A 9 25.66 23.52 -2.69
N ALA A 10 25.08 22.37 -3.04
CA ALA A 10 23.79 21.95 -2.50
C ALA A 10 23.92 21.56 -1.02
N SER A 11 22.98 22.00 -0.19
CA SER A 11 22.88 21.50 1.20
C SER A 11 22.46 20.02 1.21
N ARG A 12 22.82 19.27 2.27
CA ARG A 12 22.44 17.86 2.46
C ARG A 12 20.95 17.59 2.23
N VAL A 13 20.09 18.43 2.79
CA VAL A 13 18.62 18.32 2.62
C VAL A 13 18.22 18.50 1.16
N THR A 14 18.84 19.45 0.46
CA THR A 14 18.57 19.70 -0.97
C THR A 14 19.01 18.51 -1.82
N ALA A 15 20.19 17.96 -1.55
CA ALA A 15 20.71 16.80 -2.27
C ALA A 15 19.81 15.56 -2.04
N PHE A 16 19.36 15.32 -0.80
CA PHE A 16 18.41 14.26 -0.48
C PHE A 16 17.08 14.41 -1.25
N LEU A 17 16.42 15.56 -1.13
CA LEU A 17 15.09 15.78 -1.71
C LEU A 17 15.10 15.79 -3.25
N ARG A 18 16.15 16.32 -3.88
CA ARG A 18 16.20 16.48 -5.34
C ARG A 18 16.86 15.32 -6.07
N ILE A 19 17.69 14.52 -5.39
CA ILE A 19 18.47 13.45 -6.04
C ILE A 19 18.10 12.09 -5.47
N VAL A 20 18.26 11.90 -4.17
CA VAL A 20 18.04 10.59 -3.54
C VAL A 20 16.57 10.20 -3.58
N LEU A 21 15.67 11.09 -3.13
CA LEU A 21 14.24 10.80 -3.03
C LEU A 21 13.59 10.43 -4.37
N PRO A 22 13.80 11.15 -5.49
CA PRO A 22 13.22 10.78 -6.78
C PRO A 22 13.83 9.49 -7.34
N LEU A 23 15.12 9.25 -7.10
CA LEU A 23 15.79 8.03 -7.55
C LEU A 23 15.27 6.79 -6.80
N SER A 24 14.92 6.94 -5.52
CA SER A 24 14.30 5.90 -4.70
C SER A 24 12.80 5.73 -4.94
N ALA A 25 12.15 6.60 -5.72
CA ALA A 25 10.69 6.60 -5.89
C ALA A 25 10.10 5.25 -6.35
N PRO A 26 10.70 4.48 -7.29
CA PRO A 26 10.18 3.16 -7.67
C PRO A 26 10.18 2.17 -6.49
N GLY A 27 11.23 2.19 -5.66
CA GLY A 27 11.31 1.36 -4.46
C GLY A 27 10.30 1.79 -3.39
N LEU A 28 10.13 3.10 -3.20
CA LEU A 28 9.12 3.64 -2.27
C LEU A 28 7.70 3.27 -2.69
N VAL A 29 7.40 3.27 -3.99
CA VAL A 29 6.10 2.81 -4.50
C VAL A 29 5.88 1.34 -4.18
N ALA A 30 6.88 0.47 -4.38
CA ALA A 30 6.77 -0.94 -4.04
C ALA A 30 6.51 -1.15 -2.54
N VAL A 31 7.27 -0.47 -1.67
CA VAL A 31 7.07 -0.54 -0.21
C VAL A 31 5.67 -0.04 0.17
N ALA A 32 5.21 1.08 -0.38
CA ALA A 32 3.89 1.63 -0.11
C ALA A 32 2.76 0.65 -0.47
N ILE A 33 2.89 -0.08 -1.58
CA ILE A 33 1.93 -1.13 -1.97
C ILE A 33 1.89 -2.23 -0.92
N PHE A 34 3.04 -2.79 -0.55
CA PHE A 34 3.09 -3.86 0.45
C PHE A 34 2.53 -3.38 1.78
N SER A 35 2.93 -2.19 2.25
CA SER A 35 2.40 -1.60 3.47
C SER A 35 0.89 -1.40 3.42
N PHE A 36 0.35 -0.93 2.28
CA PHE A 36 -1.09 -0.81 2.09
C PHE A 36 -1.78 -2.18 2.15
N VAL A 37 -1.30 -3.18 1.41
CA VAL A 37 -1.90 -4.51 1.39
C VAL A 37 -1.87 -5.17 2.77
N PHE A 38 -0.76 -5.07 3.49
CA PHE A 38 -0.65 -5.61 4.84
C PHE A 38 -1.60 -4.90 5.81
N SER A 39 -1.61 -3.56 5.82
CA SER A 39 -2.49 -2.80 6.72
C SER A 39 -3.98 -2.94 6.38
N TRP A 40 -4.33 -3.02 5.09
CA TRP A 40 -5.71 -3.19 4.63
C TRP A 40 -6.31 -4.54 5.00
N ASN A 41 -5.50 -5.60 4.99
CA ASN A 41 -5.92 -6.96 5.35
C ASN A 41 -5.76 -7.26 6.84
N GLU A 42 -5.18 -6.34 7.62
CA GLU A 42 -4.90 -6.58 9.03
C GLU A 42 -6.20 -6.75 9.83
N TYR A 43 -6.32 -7.88 10.50
CA TYR A 43 -7.51 -8.27 11.25
C TYR A 43 -7.28 -8.22 12.76
N LEU A 44 -6.17 -8.78 13.24
CA LEU A 44 -5.96 -8.99 14.68
C LEU A 44 -5.79 -7.66 15.41
N TYR A 45 -4.94 -6.77 14.88
CA TYR A 45 -4.77 -5.45 15.48
C TYR A 45 -6.05 -4.62 15.41
N ALA A 46 -6.77 -4.69 14.28
CA ALA A 46 -8.03 -3.98 14.12
C ALA A 46 -9.07 -4.48 15.12
N LEU A 47 -9.21 -5.80 15.31
CA LEU A 47 -10.13 -6.40 16.27
C LEU A 47 -9.83 -5.96 17.71
N MET A 48 -8.55 -5.84 18.07
CA MET A 48 -8.13 -5.51 19.44
C MET A 48 -8.20 -4.02 19.75
N LEU A 49 -7.95 -3.14 18.77
CA LEU A 49 -7.73 -1.72 19.00
C LEU A 49 -8.89 -0.82 18.55
N THR A 50 -9.80 -1.31 17.70
CA THR A 50 -10.90 -0.50 17.16
C THR A 50 -12.17 -0.60 18.00
N ASN A 51 -13.03 0.41 17.88
CA ASN A 51 -14.37 0.46 18.46
C ASN A 51 -15.43 0.66 17.36
N PHE A 52 -16.68 0.90 17.75
CA PHE A 52 -17.80 1.07 16.80
C PHE A 52 -17.64 2.26 15.84
N GLU A 53 -16.81 3.25 16.15
CA GLU A 53 -16.55 4.41 15.29
C GLU A 53 -15.43 4.16 14.27
N ALA A 54 -14.67 3.07 14.41
CA ALA A 54 -13.47 2.78 13.62
C ALA A 54 -13.41 1.33 13.09
N ILE A 55 -14.56 0.71 12.83
CA ILE A 55 -14.62 -0.68 12.34
C ILE A 55 -13.99 -0.79 10.95
N THR A 56 -12.99 -1.68 10.82
CA THR A 56 -12.34 -1.98 9.54
C THR A 56 -13.10 -3.05 8.76
N MET A 57 -12.86 -3.15 7.46
CA MET A 57 -13.48 -4.15 6.58
C MET A 57 -13.30 -5.60 7.08
N PRO A 58 -12.08 -6.06 7.46
CA PRO A 58 -11.90 -7.41 7.99
C PRO A 58 -12.73 -7.69 9.25
N VAL A 59 -12.80 -6.73 10.17
CA VAL A 59 -13.58 -6.85 11.42
C VAL A 59 -15.07 -6.88 11.11
N LEU A 60 -15.54 -6.01 10.20
CA LEU A 60 -16.94 -5.98 9.78
C LEU A 60 -17.37 -7.32 9.18
N ILE A 61 -16.55 -7.90 8.29
CA ILE A 61 -16.83 -9.17 7.63
C ILE A 61 -16.89 -10.31 8.66
N ALA A 62 -15.91 -10.39 9.57
CA ALA A 62 -15.87 -11.41 10.62
C ALA A 62 -17.06 -11.29 11.59
N GLY A 63 -17.56 -10.08 11.82
CA GLY A 63 -18.70 -9.78 12.69
C GLY A 63 -20.07 -10.19 12.13
N GLN A 64 -20.19 -10.69 10.89
CA GLN A 64 -21.47 -10.97 10.22
C GLN A 64 -22.24 -12.23 10.70
N ASN A 65 -21.99 -12.68 11.92
CA ASN A 65 -22.69 -13.82 12.52
C ASN A 65 -23.99 -13.33 13.20
N ASN A 66 -25.02 -13.12 12.40
CA ASN A 66 -26.30 -12.60 12.89
C ASN A 66 -27.21 -13.72 13.43
N THR A 67 -28.20 -13.35 14.25
CA THR A 67 -29.17 -14.29 14.88
C THR A 67 -30.00 -15.10 13.88
N ARG A 68 -30.04 -14.69 12.61
CA ARG A 68 -30.72 -15.38 11.49
C ARG A 68 -29.82 -16.37 10.74
N GLY A 69 -28.60 -16.62 11.23
CA GLY A 69 -27.58 -17.40 10.54
C GLY A 69 -26.71 -16.55 9.62
N ILE A 70 -25.70 -17.19 9.03
CA ILE A 70 -24.71 -16.54 8.16
C ILE A 70 -25.36 -16.16 6.83
N GLN A 71 -25.42 -14.87 6.53
CA GLN A 71 -25.92 -14.36 5.26
C GLN A 71 -24.79 -14.33 4.23
N TRP A 72 -24.58 -15.46 3.54
CA TRP A 72 -23.50 -15.62 2.57
C TRP A 72 -23.50 -14.56 1.46
N TRP A 73 -24.67 -14.18 0.95
CA TRP A 73 -24.78 -13.12 -0.07
C TRP A 73 -24.24 -11.77 0.43
N PHE A 74 -24.49 -11.44 1.70
CA PHE A 74 -24.06 -10.19 2.30
C PHE A 74 -22.54 -10.18 2.53
N ILE A 75 -22.01 -11.28 3.05
CA ILE A 75 -20.56 -11.48 3.21
C ILE A 75 -19.85 -11.42 1.86
N SER A 76 -20.40 -12.05 0.82
CA SER A 76 -19.84 -11.97 -0.53
C SER A 76 -19.79 -10.53 -1.07
N ALA A 77 -20.86 -9.75 -0.86
CA ALA A 77 -20.89 -8.35 -1.29
C ALA A 77 -19.87 -7.48 -0.53
N LEU A 78 -19.73 -7.67 0.79
CA LEU A 78 -18.71 -7.00 1.59
C LEU A 78 -17.30 -7.38 1.15
N THR A 79 -17.03 -8.66 0.92
CA THR A 79 -15.71 -9.13 0.47
C THR A 79 -15.37 -8.56 -0.90
N LEU A 80 -16.32 -8.49 -1.85
CA LEU A 80 -16.08 -7.87 -3.15
C LEU A 80 -15.71 -6.38 -3.00
N THR A 81 -16.39 -5.67 -2.10
CA THR A 81 -16.11 -4.28 -1.77
C THR A 81 -14.73 -4.10 -1.13
N ALA A 82 -14.33 -5.03 -0.26
CA ALA A 82 -13.02 -5.03 0.38
C ALA A 82 -11.87 -5.32 -0.60
N VAL A 83 -12.12 -6.13 -1.64
CA VAL A 83 -11.12 -6.46 -2.68
C VAL A 83 -10.97 -5.33 -3.71
N ALA A 84 -12.04 -4.61 -4.02
CA ALA A 84 -12.05 -3.55 -5.04
C ALA A 84 -10.89 -2.53 -4.92
N PRO A 85 -10.61 -1.90 -3.77
CA PRO A 85 -9.54 -0.90 -3.66
C PRO A 85 -8.14 -1.51 -3.88
N VAL A 86 -7.92 -2.75 -3.44
CA VAL A 86 -6.65 -3.46 -3.68
C VAL A 86 -6.43 -3.68 -5.17
N VAL A 87 -7.47 -4.10 -5.89
CA VAL A 87 -7.42 -4.28 -7.36
C VAL A 87 -7.15 -2.96 -8.06
N VAL A 88 -7.86 -1.89 -7.69
CA VAL A 88 -7.66 -0.55 -8.29
C VAL A 88 -6.23 -0.06 -8.09
N ILE A 89 -5.68 -0.21 -6.88
CA ILE A 89 -4.30 0.17 -6.58
C ILE A 89 -3.31 -0.69 -7.39
N GLY A 90 -3.56 -2.00 -7.49
CA GLY A 90 -2.77 -2.90 -8.33
C GLY A 90 -2.71 -2.44 -9.79
N LEU A 91 -3.86 -2.15 -10.40
CA LEU A 91 -3.96 -1.69 -11.79
C LEU A 91 -3.27 -0.33 -12.01
N LEU A 92 -3.44 0.62 -11.08
CA LEU A 92 -2.80 1.94 -11.19
C LEU A 92 -1.27 1.87 -11.05
N LEU A 93 -0.77 0.91 -10.27
CA LEU A 93 0.64 0.81 -9.92
C LEU A 93 1.44 -0.19 -10.75
N GLU A 94 0.78 -1.06 -11.51
CA GLU A 94 1.39 -1.98 -12.47
C GLU A 94 2.38 -1.28 -13.42
N ARG A 95 2.05 -0.07 -13.88
CA ARG A 95 2.91 0.76 -14.74
C ARG A 95 4.22 1.23 -14.07
N TYR A 96 4.26 1.30 -12.74
CA TYR A 96 5.46 1.69 -12.00
C TYR A 96 6.34 0.48 -11.67
N ILE A 97 5.72 -0.67 -11.38
CA ILE A 97 6.42 -1.94 -11.16
C ILE A 97 7.13 -2.37 -12.45
N THR A 98 6.45 -2.34 -13.60
CA THR A 98 7.04 -2.68 -14.91
C THR A 98 8.21 -1.77 -15.28
N ARG A 99 8.12 -0.45 -15.04
CA ARG A 99 9.24 0.49 -15.26
C ARG A 99 10.41 0.24 -14.31
N GLY A 100 10.15 -0.09 -13.05
CA GLY A 100 11.18 -0.39 -12.05
C GLY A 100 11.95 -1.68 -12.35
N LEU A 101 11.24 -2.75 -12.76
CA LEU A 101 11.85 -4.03 -13.14
C LEU A 101 12.72 -3.89 -14.40
N VAL A 102 12.22 -3.18 -15.41
CA VAL A 102 12.96 -2.98 -16.67
C VAL A 102 14.21 -2.13 -16.43
N ALA A 103 14.12 -1.04 -15.66
CA ALA A 103 15.28 -0.18 -15.35
C ALA A 103 16.39 -0.90 -14.56
N GLY A 104 16.05 -1.93 -13.76
CA GLY A 104 17.02 -2.81 -13.11
C GLY A 104 17.64 -3.85 -14.06
N ALA A 105 16.87 -4.34 -15.04
CA ALA A 105 17.32 -5.36 -15.99
C ALA A 105 18.28 -4.85 -17.08
N ILE A 106 18.18 -3.57 -17.49
CA ILE A 106 19.08 -2.97 -18.50
C ILE A 106 20.44 -2.50 -17.95
N LYS A 107 20.66 -2.61 -16.63
CA LYS A 107 21.95 -2.26 -16.01
C LYS A 107 22.77 -3.49 -15.57
N GLY A 108 22.30 -4.69 -15.91
CA GLY A 108 23.08 -5.94 -15.81
C GLY A 108 23.98 -6.14 -17.01
#